data_AF-A0A3N5S426-F1
#
_entry.id   AF-A0A3N5S426-F1
#
_cell.length_a   1.000
_cell.length_b   1.000
_cell.length_c   1.000
_cell.angle_alpha   90.00
_cell.angle_beta   90.00
_cell.angle_gamma   90.00
#
_symmetry.space_group_name_H-M   'P 1'
#
loop_
_entity.id
_entity.type
_entity.pdbx_description
1 polymer ?
#
loop_
_entity_poly.entity_id
_entity_poly.type
_entity_poly.pdbx_seq_one_letter_code
_entity_poly.pdbx_strand_id
1 'polypeptide(L)'
;MSKLLSDLVEQLALDVPVVDSIPTAVQYENAVKDAVRDFSERCGLEQIATLNVVPGTATYTLASDFLKMIVLETFESIDGVIISSAGLIPTNVSYEERFTIRNGQITFWPTPTYTMARDYRYKAAWIGTDVPADASVAADVNYETMGEREARIILLKAQATALTKQANAQDGTSIKYSFGAVSEDLSSGGESLRKSAKALETEYVEACRDYNGQHAAYGD
;
A
#
# COMPACT_ATOMS: atom_id res chain seq x y z
N MET A 1 12.39 12.39 4.07
CA MET A 1 11.51 13.52 3.71
C MET A 1 10.14 12.90 3.47
N SER A 2 9.13 13.31 4.23
CA SER A 2 7.76 12.78 4.09
C SER A 2 7.03 13.43 2.92
N LYS A 3 5.89 12.88 2.51
CA LYS A 3 5.06 13.44 1.43
C LYS A 3 3.63 13.65 1.89
N LEU A 4 3.10 14.85 1.64
CA LEU A 4 1.70 15.14 1.85
C LEU A 4 0.85 14.65 0.67
N LEU A 5 -0.39 14.28 0.94
CA LEU A 5 -1.34 13.90 -0.10
C LEU A 5 -1.64 15.09 -1.03
N SER A 6 -1.79 16.30 -0.48
CA SER A 6 -1.97 17.51 -1.28
C SER A 6 -0.83 17.71 -2.29
N ASP A 7 0.44 17.60 -1.88
CA ASP A 7 1.60 17.72 -2.76
C ASP A 7 1.54 16.72 -3.94
N LEU A 8 1.15 15.47 -3.67
CA LEU A 8 1.02 14.43 -4.69
C LEU A 8 -0.14 14.73 -5.64
N VAL A 9 -1.26 15.24 -5.12
CA VAL A 9 -2.42 15.62 -5.92
C VAL A 9 -2.12 16.84 -6.79
N GLU A 10 -1.41 17.85 -6.26
CA GLU A 10 -0.97 19.02 -7.01
C GLU A 10 -0.03 18.63 -8.14
N GLN A 11 0.97 17.79 -7.85
CA GLN A 11 1.87 17.27 -8.88
C GLN A 11 1.12 16.48 -9.96
N LEU A 12 0.17 15.62 -9.56
CA LEU A 12 -0.65 14.87 -10.50
C LEU A 12 -1.49 15.80 -11.41
N ALA A 13 -2.05 16.87 -10.86
CA ALA A 13 -2.84 17.84 -11.62
C ALA A 13 -1.99 18.69 -12.58
N LEU A 14 -0.69 18.88 -12.28
CA LEU A 14 0.25 19.49 -13.22
C LEU A 14 0.60 18.54 -14.38
N ASP A 15 0.81 17.26 -14.08
CA ASP A 15 1.22 16.25 -15.07
C ASP A 15 0.06 15.82 -15.98
N VAL A 16 -1.15 15.73 -15.44
CA VAL A 16 -2.39 15.42 -16.18
C VAL A 16 -3.39 16.54 -15.91
N PRO A 17 -3.37 17.63 -16.69
CA PRO A 17 -4.30 18.74 -16.51
C PRO A 17 -5.75 18.33 -16.76
N VAL A 18 -6.68 19.04 -16.12
CA VAL A 18 -8.12 18.83 -16.29
C VAL A 18 -8.56 19.14 -17.72
N VAL A 19 -9.37 18.26 -18.31
CA VAL A 19 -10.02 18.44 -19.61
C VAL A 19 -11.50 18.14 -19.42
N ASP A 20 -12.38 19.03 -19.86
CA ASP A 20 -13.83 18.89 -19.71
C ASP A 20 -14.28 18.59 -18.26
N SER A 21 -13.64 19.26 -17.30
CA SER A 21 -13.86 19.08 -15.84
C SER A 21 -13.48 17.69 -15.30
N ILE A 22 -12.68 16.91 -16.04
CA ILE A 22 -12.21 15.58 -15.64
C ILE A 22 -10.68 15.52 -15.74
N PRO A 23 -9.98 14.99 -14.71
CA PRO A 23 -10.49 14.55 -13.41
C PRO A 23 -10.98 15.68 -12.50
N THR A 24 -11.95 15.38 -11.65
CA THR A 24 -12.34 16.26 -10.53
C THR A 24 -11.32 16.19 -9.39
N ALA A 25 -11.34 17.16 -8.46
CA ALA A 25 -10.46 17.15 -7.29
C ALA A 25 -10.52 15.83 -6.50
N VAL A 26 -11.74 15.32 -6.25
CA VAL A 26 -11.97 14.04 -5.58
C VAL A 26 -11.42 12.86 -6.40
N GLN A 27 -11.46 12.93 -7.74
CA GLN A 27 -10.92 11.88 -8.59
C GLN A 27 -9.39 11.85 -8.58
N TYR A 28 -8.72 13.01 -8.50
CA TYR A 28 -7.26 13.04 -8.30
C TYR A 28 -6.88 12.46 -6.95
N GLU A 29 -7.55 12.89 -5.88
CA GLU A 29 -7.28 12.40 -4.53
C GLU A 29 -7.43 10.88 -4.44
N ASN A 30 -8.53 10.35 -4.97
CA ASN A 30 -8.77 8.90 -5.03
C ASN A 30 -7.74 8.18 -5.92
N ALA A 31 -7.34 8.78 -7.05
CA ALA A 31 -6.31 8.17 -7.91
C ALA A 31 -4.97 8.03 -7.18
N VAL A 32 -4.57 9.04 -6.39
CA VAL A 32 -3.36 8.95 -5.55
C VAL A 32 -3.55 7.91 -4.45
N LYS A 33 -4.66 7.93 -3.70
CA LYS A 33 -4.92 6.95 -2.62
C LYS A 33 -4.93 5.50 -3.13
N ASP A 34 -5.59 5.26 -4.27
CA ASP A 34 -5.62 3.94 -4.90
C ASP A 34 -4.23 3.52 -5.40
N ALA A 35 -3.44 4.45 -5.94
CA ALA A 35 -2.07 4.19 -6.36
C ALA A 35 -1.15 3.86 -5.18
N VAL A 36 -1.27 4.57 -4.05
CA VAL A 36 -0.54 4.28 -2.81
C VAL A 36 -0.89 2.88 -2.30
N ARG A 37 -2.18 2.51 -2.34
CA ARG A 37 -2.62 1.17 -1.94
C ARG A 37 -2.03 0.08 -2.83
N ASP A 38 -2.14 0.22 -4.16
CA ASP A 38 -1.59 -0.79 -5.10
C ASP A 38 -0.06 -0.88 -4.97
N PHE A 39 0.63 0.24 -4.80
CA PHE A 39 2.07 0.26 -4.57
C PHE A 39 2.44 -0.42 -3.25
N SER A 40 1.68 -0.19 -2.18
CA SER A 40 1.88 -0.87 -0.88
C SER A 40 1.69 -2.39 -1.00
N GLU A 41 0.67 -2.83 -1.73
CA GLU A 41 0.41 -4.26 -1.96
C GLU A 41 1.55 -4.94 -2.72
N ARG A 42 2.15 -4.26 -3.71
CA ARG A 42 3.26 -4.78 -4.52
C ARG A 42 4.61 -4.65 -3.81
N CYS A 43 4.92 -3.46 -3.33
CA CYS A 43 6.25 -3.01 -2.92
C CYS A 43 6.36 -2.62 -1.45
N GLY A 44 5.35 -2.94 -0.63
CA GLY A 44 5.31 -2.65 0.81
C GLY A 44 6.60 -3.00 1.55
N LEU A 45 6.88 -2.24 2.60
CA LEU A 45 8.11 -2.31 3.37
C LEU A 45 8.14 -3.54 4.28
N GLU A 46 9.32 -4.04 4.59
CA GLU A 46 9.47 -5.01 5.66
C GLU A 46 9.65 -4.28 7.00
N GLN A 47 8.86 -4.65 8.00
CA GLN A 47 8.96 -4.16 9.36
C GLN A 47 8.95 -5.31 10.38
N ILE A 48 9.45 -5.00 11.58
CA ILE A 48 9.46 -5.89 12.73
C ILE A 48 8.58 -5.27 13.81
N ALA A 49 7.73 -6.08 14.43
CA ALA A 49 6.98 -5.68 15.61
C ALA A 49 6.92 -6.84 16.62
N THR A 50 6.52 -6.51 17.85
CA THR A 50 6.51 -7.46 18.97
C THR A 50 5.08 -7.68 19.47
N LEU A 51 4.72 -8.95 19.69
CA LEU A 51 3.47 -9.37 20.34
C LEU A 51 3.78 -9.82 21.77
N ASN A 52 3.20 -9.15 22.76
CA ASN A 52 3.30 -9.56 24.15
C ASN A 52 2.16 -10.53 24.49
N VAL A 53 2.40 -11.83 24.30
CA VAL A 53 1.41 -12.87 24.57
C VAL A 53 1.29 -13.10 26.07
N VAL A 54 0.06 -13.03 26.59
CA VAL A 54 -0.27 -13.24 28.00
C VAL A 54 -1.40 -14.25 28.19
N PRO A 55 -1.45 -14.99 29.32
CA PRO A 55 -2.48 -15.96 29.59
C PRO A 55 -3.85 -15.27 29.68
N GLY A 56 -4.88 -15.92 29.15
CA GLY A 56 -6.23 -15.37 29.14
C GLY A 56 -6.51 -14.36 28.01
N THR A 57 -5.51 -13.99 27.21
CA THR A 57 -5.69 -13.18 25.99
C THR A 57 -5.36 -14.01 24.76
N ALA A 58 -6.39 -14.30 23.95
CA ALA A 58 -6.22 -15.07 22.72
C ALA A 58 -5.92 -14.18 21.51
N THR A 59 -6.47 -12.97 21.47
CA THR A 59 -6.46 -12.10 20.28
C THR A 59 -5.65 -10.82 20.52
N TYR A 60 -4.80 -10.46 19.56
CA TYR A 60 -3.91 -9.30 19.61
C TYR A 60 -4.08 -8.46 18.34
N THR A 61 -4.07 -7.14 18.49
CA THR A 61 -4.07 -6.21 17.37
C THR A 61 -2.69 -6.17 16.72
N LEU A 62 -2.66 -6.29 15.40
CA LEU A 62 -1.45 -6.11 14.59
C LEU A 62 -1.23 -4.62 14.29
N ALA A 63 -0.07 -4.27 13.78
CA ALA A 63 0.23 -2.89 13.38
C ALA A 63 -0.82 -2.36 12.37
N SER A 64 -1.12 -1.06 12.43
CA SER A 64 -2.15 -0.42 11.58
C SER A 64 -1.81 -0.44 10.09
N ASP A 65 -0.54 -0.59 9.75
CA ASP A 65 0.00 -0.72 8.40
C ASP A 65 0.17 -2.19 7.95
N PHE A 66 -0.24 -3.17 8.76
CA PHE A 66 -0.05 -4.58 8.45
C PHE A 66 -0.78 -5.01 7.17
N LEU A 67 -0.04 -5.53 6.19
CA LEU A 67 -0.59 -6.16 4.98
C LEU A 67 -0.52 -7.68 5.05
N LYS A 68 0.65 -8.23 5.42
CA LYS A 68 0.88 -9.67 5.39
C LYS A 68 1.97 -10.08 6.37
N MET A 69 1.74 -11.21 7.05
CA MET A 69 2.76 -11.84 7.87
C MET A 69 3.84 -12.45 6.97
N ILE A 70 5.11 -12.13 7.23
CA ILE A 70 6.26 -12.73 6.54
C ILE A 70 6.78 -13.89 7.39
N VAL A 71 7.12 -13.61 8.65
CA VAL A 71 7.60 -14.60 9.62
C VAL A 71 7.04 -14.24 10.99
N LEU A 72 6.56 -15.25 11.70
CA LEU A 72 6.33 -15.18 13.14
C LEU A 72 7.35 -16.12 13.79
N GLU A 73 8.08 -15.63 14.80
CA GLU A 73 9.04 -16.44 15.54
C GLU A 73 8.38 -17.71 16.08
N THR A 74 8.81 -18.89 15.62
CA THR A 74 8.29 -20.18 16.07
C THR A 74 9.14 -20.73 17.19
N PHE A 75 8.51 -21.40 18.15
CA PHE A 75 9.24 -22.13 19.19
C PHE A 75 9.72 -23.47 18.65
N GLU A 76 11.02 -23.72 18.75
CA GLU A 76 11.55 -25.06 18.63
C GLU A 76 11.38 -25.77 19.97
N SER A 77 10.61 -26.85 19.98
CA SER A 77 10.56 -27.78 21.11
C SER A 77 11.42 -29.00 20.79
N ILE A 78 12.49 -29.22 21.56
CA ILE A 78 13.29 -30.45 21.49
C ILE A 78 13.18 -31.14 22.85
N ASP A 79 12.80 -32.42 22.85
CA ASP A 79 12.74 -33.27 24.05
C ASP A 79 11.97 -32.66 25.24
N GLY A 80 10.86 -31.96 24.96
CA GLY A 80 10.03 -31.36 26.00
C GLY A 80 10.65 -30.10 26.61
N VAL A 81 11.47 -29.36 25.85
CA VAL A 81 11.99 -28.06 26.24
C VAL A 81 11.78 -27.08 25.09
N ILE A 82 11.15 -25.94 25.37
CA ILE A 82 11.11 -24.78 24.46
C ILE A 82 12.38 -23.97 24.70
N ILE A 83 13.11 -23.69 23.61
CA ILE A 83 14.25 -22.78 23.63
C ILE A 83 13.74 -21.38 23.29
N SER A 84 13.94 -20.43 24.21
CA SER A 84 13.58 -19.02 24.03
C SER A 84 14.74 -18.10 24.39
N SER A 85 14.65 -16.83 24.05
CA SER A 85 15.61 -15.79 24.48
C SER A 85 15.70 -15.64 26.00
N ALA A 86 14.67 -16.06 26.74
CA ALA A 86 14.65 -16.10 28.20
C ALA A 86 15.30 -17.37 28.80
N GLY A 87 15.69 -18.33 27.96
CA GLY A 87 16.32 -19.59 28.36
C GLY A 87 15.49 -20.83 28.00
N LEU A 88 15.83 -21.94 28.65
CA LEU A 88 15.20 -23.25 28.47
C LEU A 88 13.92 -23.34 29.32
N ILE A 89 12.76 -23.52 28.67
CA ILE A 89 11.46 -23.65 29.33
C ILE A 89 11.02 -25.12 29.27
N PRO A 90 10.97 -25.84 30.41
CA PRO A 90 10.50 -27.22 30.42
C PRO A 90 9.01 -27.29 30.07
N THR A 91 8.66 -28.16 29.12
CA THR A 91 7.29 -28.47 28.74
C THR A 91 7.01 -29.94 29.02
N ASN A 92 6.00 -30.21 29.85
CA ASN A 92 5.62 -31.58 30.25
C ASN A 92 4.81 -32.35 29.19
N VAL A 93 4.55 -31.72 28.03
CA VAL A 93 3.71 -32.23 26.93
C VAL A 93 4.26 -31.73 25.60
N SER A 94 3.88 -32.40 24.50
CA SER A 94 4.09 -31.88 23.15
C SER A 94 3.46 -30.50 23.01
N TYR A 95 4.28 -29.47 22.79
CA TYR A 95 3.80 -28.12 22.53
C TYR A 95 3.12 -28.07 21.15
N GLU A 96 1.87 -27.60 21.12
CA GLU A 96 1.14 -27.35 19.88
C GLU A 96 0.58 -25.94 19.88
N GLU A 97 0.73 -25.22 18.77
CA GLU A 97 0.13 -23.90 18.58
C GLU A 97 -0.51 -23.78 17.22
N ARG A 98 -1.70 -23.18 17.22
CA ARG A 98 -2.35 -22.72 16.00
C ARG A 98 -2.60 -21.22 16.12
N PHE A 99 -2.50 -20.52 15.01
CA PHE A 99 -2.92 -19.13 14.94
C PHE A 99 -3.65 -18.84 13.64
N THR A 100 -4.47 -17.80 13.65
CA THR A 100 -5.11 -17.26 12.47
C THR A 100 -5.01 -15.75 12.48
N ILE A 101 -4.89 -15.15 11.31
CA ILE A 101 -4.87 -13.69 11.13
C ILE A 101 -6.13 -13.29 10.37
N ARG A 102 -6.88 -12.33 10.92
CA ARG A 102 -8.08 -11.76 10.30
C ARG A 102 -8.30 -10.34 10.80
N ASN A 103 -8.71 -9.44 9.91
CA ASN A 103 -9.13 -8.06 10.24
C ASN A 103 -8.10 -7.30 11.10
N GLY A 104 -6.81 -7.40 10.75
CA GLY A 104 -5.74 -6.73 11.51
C GLY A 104 -5.52 -7.30 12.90
N GLN A 105 -6.00 -8.51 13.17
CA GLN A 105 -5.81 -9.20 14.45
C GLN A 105 -5.24 -10.59 14.23
N ILE A 106 -4.43 -11.05 15.19
CA ILE A 106 -3.94 -12.41 15.29
C ILE A 106 -4.54 -13.08 16.52
N THR A 107 -5.07 -14.28 16.35
CA THR A 107 -5.61 -15.09 17.45
C THR A 107 -4.77 -16.35 17.61
N PHE A 108 -4.35 -16.66 18.84
CA PHE A 108 -3.56 -17.83 19.21
C PHE A 108 -4.39 -18.87 19.98
N TRP A 109 -4.13 -20.14 19.69
CA TRP A 109 -4.64 -21.29 20.44
C TRP A 109 -3.50 -22.24 20.80
N PRO A 110 -2.66 -21.87 21.80
CA PRO A 110 -1.55 -22.71 22.23
C PRO A 110 -2.01 -23.73 23.27
N THR A 111 -1.41 -24.93 23.22
CA THR A 111 -1.53 -25.97 24.24
C THR A 111 -0.12 -26.45 24.59
N PRO A 112 0.39 -26.20 25.81
CA PRO A 112 -0.21 -25.43 26.91
C PRO A 112 -0.19 -23.90 26.68
N THR A 113 -0.92 -23.14 27.50
CA THR A 113 -0.88 -21.67 27.50
C THR A 113 0.46 -21.13 28.00
N TYR A 114 0.90 -19.99 27.47
CA TYR A 114 2.19 -19.39 27.82
C TYR A 114 2.13 -17.86 27.96
N THR A 115 3.19 -17.28 28.52
CA THR A 115 3.41 -15.82 28.59
C THR A 115 4.77 -15.51 27.99
N MET A 116 4.84 -14.79 26.87
CA MET A 116 6.11 -14.29 26.32
C MET A 116 5.92 -13.23 25.24
N ALA A 117 6.98 -12.44 25.00
CA ALA A 117 7.11 -11.59 23.84
C ALA A 117 7.52 -12.42 22.62
N ARG A 118 6.95 -12.13 21.46
CA ARG A 118 7.31 -12.73 20.17
C ARG A 118 7.52 -11.66 19.14
N ASP A 119 8.65 -11.71 18.46
CA ASP A 119 8.88 -10.83 17.34
C ASP A 119 8.30 -11.43 16.06
N TYR A 120 7.76 -10.55 15.21
CA TYR A 120 7.23 -10.93 13.92
C TYR A 120 7.67 -9.92 12.86
N ARG A 121 8.03 -10.48 11.70
CA ARG A 121 8.32 -9.72 10.47
C ARG A 121 7.06 -9.68 9.62
N TYR A 122 6.70 -8.50 9.17
CA TYR A 122 5.52 -8.30 8.35
C TYR A 122 5.79 -7.33 7.21
N LYS A 123 4.96 -7.44 6.18
CA LYS A 123 4.88 -6.47 5.10
C LYS A 123 3.96 -5.34 5.53
N ALA A 124 4.49 -4.13 5.57
CA ALA A 124 3.82 -2.89 5.92
C ALA A 124 3.39 -2.11 4.68
N ALA A 125 2.23 -1.48 4.75
CA ALA A 125 1.75 -0.50 3.78
C ALA A 125 2.31 0.90 4.09
N TRP A 126 2.31 1.78 3.09
CA TRP A 126 2.35 3.21 3.36
C TRP A 126 0.96 3.67 3.79
N ILE A 127 0.79 3.89 5.09
CA ILE A 127 -0.42 4.50 5.64
C ILE A 127 -0.24 6.01 5.75
N GLY A 128 -1.30 6.73 5.43
CA GLY A 128 -1.37 8.16 5.66
C GLY A 128 -1.81 8.44 7.10
N THR A 129 -1.17 9.39 7.76
CA THR A 129 -1.61 9.91 9.06
C THR A 129 -2.29 11.27 8.87
N ASP A 130 -3.44 11.47 9.52
CA ASP A 130 -4.15 12.73 9.43
C ASP A 130 -3.34 13.84 10.09
N VAL A 131 -3.10 14.91 9.31
CA VAL A 131 -2.49 16.15 9.78
C VAL A 131 -3.63 17.14 10.05
N PRO A 132 -3.86 17.54 11.31
CA PRO A 132 -4.91 18.48 11.63
C PRO A 132 -4.59 19.85 11.02
N ALA A 133 -5.64 20.58 10.62
CA ALA A 133 -5.49 21.97 10.21
C ALA A 133 -4.97 22.82 11.37
N ASP A 134 -4.07 23.75 11.07
CA ASP A 134 -3.64 24.82 11.97
C ASP A 134 -3.83 26.18 11.26
N ALA A 135 -3.57 27.28 11.97
CA ALA A 135 -3.70 28.65 11.48
C ALA A 135 -2.98 28.93 10.15
N SER A 136 -2.01 28.10 9.76
CA SER A 136 -1.23 28.25 8.54
C SER A 136 -1.31 27.07 7.55
N VAL A 137 -1.94 25.95 7.90
CA VAL A 137 -1.94 24.73 7.07
C VAL A 137 -3.32 24.08 7.08
N ALA A 138 -3.85 23.73 5.90
CA ALA A 138 -5.10 22.98 5.79
C ALA A 138 -4.93 21.55 6.33
N ALA A 139 -6.04 20.91 6.71
CA ALA A 139 -5.99 19.50 7.09
C ALA A 139 -5.56 18.65 5.89
N ASP A 140 -4.72 17.64 6.13
CA ASP A 140 -4.11 16.84 5.08
C ASP A 140 -3.79 15.42 5.57
N VAL A 141 -3.20 14.61 4.71
CA VAL A 141 -2.72 13.26 5.00
C VAL A 141 -1.22 13.20 4.74
N ASN A 142 -0.44 12.81 5.73
CA ASN A 142 1.01 12.68 5.62
C ASN A 142 1.43 11.21 5.49
N TYR A 143 2.20 10.91 4.45
CA TYR A 143 2.90 9.65 4.30
C TYR A 143 4.33 9.81 4.83
N GLU A 144 4.48 9.61 6.15
CA GLU A 144 5.70 9.94 6.90
C GLU A 144 6.97 9.30 6.33
N THR A 145 6.87 8.03 5.95
CA THR A 145 7.97 7.25 5.41
C THR A 145 8.04 7.26 3.89
N MET A 146 7.23 8.04 3.18
CA MET A 146 7.27 8.07 1.71
C MET A 146 8.32 9.06 1.21
N GLY A 147 9.35 8.55 0.54
CA GLY A 147 10.38 9.38 -0.10
C GLY A 147 10.03 9.78 -1.52
N GLU A 148 10.93 10.54 -2.16
CA GLU A 148 10.73 11.02 -3.54
C GLU A 148 10.69 9.89 -4.57
N ARG A 149 11.46 8.81 -4.35
CA ARG A 149 11.47 7.68 -5.27
C ARG A 149 10.11 6.99 -5.27
N GLU A 150 9.57 6.71 -4.08
CA GLU A 150 8.26 6.07 -3.93
C GLU A 150 7.16 6.96 -4.51
N ALA A 151 7.18 8.25 -4.19
CA ALA A 151 6.23 9.24 -4.73
C ALA A 151 6.21 9.25 -6.26
N ARG A 152 7.37 9.24 -6.92
CA ARG A 152 7.43 9.19 -8.39
C ARG A 152 6.79 7.93 -8.97
N ILE A 153 7.03 6.76 -8.36
CA ILE A 153 6.44 5.50 -8.81
C ILE A 153 4.92 5.54 -8.64
N ILE A 154 4.43 6.01 -7.50
CA ILE A 154 3.00 6.16 -7.22
C ILE A 154 2.34 7.11 -8.23
N LEU A 155 3.00 8.22 -8.58
CA LEU A 155 2.49 9.17 -9.55
C LEU A 155 2.30 8.56 -10.94
N LEU A 156 3.15 7.64 -11.40
CA LEU A 156 2.95 6.93 -12.68
C LEU A 156 1.58 6.22 -12.71
N LYS A 157 1.24 5.50 -11.64
CA LYS A 157 -0.04 4.80 -11.51
C LYS A 157 -1.23 5.76 -11.39
N ALA A 158 -1.05 6.84 -10.64
CA ALA A 158 -2.09 7.87 -10.48
C ALA A 158 -2.37 8.60 -11.81
N GLN A 159 -1.33 8.94 -12.57
CA GLN A 159 -1.42 9.52 -13.92
C GLN A 159 -2.14 8.58 -14.89
N ALA A 160 -1.78 7.29 -14.90
CA ALA A 160 -2.47 6.29 -15.72
C ALA A 160 -3.98 6.21 -15.41
N THR A 161 -4.34 6.27 -14.12
CA THR A 161 -5.73 6.26 -13.66
C THR A 161 -6.48 7.54 -14.06
N ALA A 162 -5.84 8.71 -13.93
CA ALA A 162 -6.39 9.99 -14.35
C ALA A 162 -6.65 10.04 -15.86
N LEU A 163 -5.68 9.64 -16.69
CA LEU A 163 -5.81 9.59 -18.15
C LEU A 163 -6.89 8.59 -18.59
N THR A 164 -7.03 7.46 -17.90
CA THR A 164 -8.10 6.49 -18.17
C THR A 164 -9.49 7.12 -17.93
N LYS A 165 -9.64 7.93 -16.89
CA LYS A 165 -10.90 8.65 -16.63
C LYS A 165 -11.21 9.68 -17.72
N GLN A 166 -10.20 10.43 -18.17
CA GLN A 166 -10.37 11.37 -19.29
C GLN A 166 -10.75 10.66 -20.59
N ALA A 167 -10.07 9.56 -20.92
CA ALA A 167 -10.39 8.78 -22.12
C ALA A 167 -11.84 8.26 -22.10
N ASN A 168 -12.30 7.76 -20.94
CA ASN A 168 -13.66 7.26 -20.80
C ASN A 168 -14.72 8.39 -20.92
N ALA A 169 -14.38 9.62 -20.55
CA ALA A 169 -15.26 10.77 -20.73
C ALA A 169 -15.36 11.21 -22.20
N GLN A 170 -14.25 11.18 -22.94
CA GLN A 170 -14.22 11.52 -24.36
C GLN A 170 -15.03 10.52 -25.21
N ASP A 171 -14.97 9.23 -24.88
CA ASP A 171 -15.78 8.20 -25.55
C ASP A 171 -17.30 8.45 -25.42
N GLY A 172 -17.74 9.01 -24.28
CA GLY A 172 -19.13 9.42 -24.08
C GLY A 172 -19.58 10.59 -24.97
N THR A 173 -18.63 11.30 -25.58
CA THR A 173 -18.83 12.51 -26.41
C THR A 173 -18.42 12.27 -27.87
N SER A 174 -18.06 11.05 -28.25
CA SER A 174 -17.60 10.75 -29.61
C SER A 174 -18.74 10.93 -30.62
N ILE A 175 -18.60 11.90 -31.53
CA ILE A 175 -19.52 12.11 -32.65
C ILE A 175 -18.77 11.79 -33.94
N LYS A 176 -19.28 10.84 -34.71
CA LYS A 176 -18.79 10.56 -36.06
C LYS A 176 -19.63 11.35 -37.06
N TYR A 177 -19.01 12.28 -37.77
CA TYR A 177 -19.65 12.98 -38.87
C TYR A 177 -19.17 12.41 -40.21
N SER A 178 -20.11 12.03 -41.06
CA SER A 178 -19.86 11.58 -42.43
C SER A 178 -20.56 12.55 -43.38
N PHE A 179 -19.78 13.31 -44.15
CA PHE A 179 -20.28 14.12 -45.25
C PHE A 179 -19.75 13.54 -46.56
N GLY A 180 -20.56 12.71 -47.23
CA GLY A 180 -20.17 12.09 -48.51
C GLY A 180 -18.97 11.15 -48.36
N ALA A 181 -17.91 11.37 -49.16
CA ALA A 181 -16.70 10.54 -49.13
C ALA A 181 -15.70 10.93 -48.02
N VAL A 182 -16.00 11.95 -47.23
CA VAL A 182 -15.13 12.44 -46.14
C VAL A 182 -15.76 12.04 -44.81
N SER A 183 -15.02 11.21 -44.06
CA SER A 183 -15.32 10.84 -42.69
C SER A 183 -14.25 11.45 -41.80
N GLU A 184 -14.66 12.22 -40.79
CA GLU A 184 -13.76 12.75 -39.76
C GLU A 184 -14.08 12.03 -38.45
N ASP A 185 -13.08 11.32 -37.92
CA ASP A 185 -13.23 10.50 -36.71
C ASP A 185 -12.57 11.18 -35.50
N LEU A 186 -13.41 11.80 -34.67
CA LEU A 186 -13.03 12.43 -33.40
C LEU A 186 -12.77 11.41 -32.28
N SER A 187 -12.90 10.09 -32.52
CA SER A 187 -12.60 9.05 -31.51
C SER A 187 -11.10 8.80 -31.26
N SER A 188 -10.23 9.35 -32.11
CA SER A 188 -8.77 9.18 -31.99
C SER A 188 -8.17 9.79 -30.71
N GLY A 189 -8.83 10.78 -30.11
CA GLY A 189 -8.42 11.41 -28.85
C GLY A 189 -8.43 10.44 -27.67
N GLY A 190 -9.53 9.74 -27.45
CA GLY A 190 -9.68 8.78 -26.35
C GLY A 190 -8.73 7.58 -26.48
N GLU A 191 -8.48 7.11 -27.71
CA GLU A 191 -7.53 6.05 -27.97
C GLU A 191 -6.08 6.46 -27.65
N SER A 192 -5.70 7.70 -27.97
CA SER A 192 -4.38 8.22 -27.63
C SER A 192 -4.16 8.31 -26.11
N LEU A 193 -5.16 8.77 -25.35
CA LEU A 193 -5.11 8.84 -23.89
C LEU A 193 -5.01 7.45 -23.26
N ARG A 194 -5.75 6.45 -23.78
CA ARG A 194 -5.64 5.06 -23.34
C ARG A 194 -4.26 4.47 -23.58
N LYS A 195 -3.65 4.79 -24.74
CA LYS A 195 -2.30 4.34 -25.06
C LYS A 195 -1.29 4.92 -24.08
N SER A 196 -1.37 6.21 -23.78
CA SER A 196 -0.52 6.88 -22.77
C SER A 196 -0.73 6.30 -21.37
N ALA A 197 -1.99 6.09 -20.96
CA ALA A 197 -2.32 5.47 -19.68
C ALA A 197 -1.71 4.06 -19.56
N LYS A 198 -1.78 3.25 -20.62
CA LYS A 198 -1.20 1.91 -20.64
C LYS A 198 0.33 1.93 -20.59
N ALA A 199 0.97 2.90 -21.24
CA ALA A 199 2.42 3.07 -21.17
C ALA A 199 2.87 3.37 -19.74
N LEU A 200 2.21 4.33 -19.07
CA LEU A 200 2.48 4.67 -17.67
C LEU A 200 2.22 3.51 -16.71
N GLU A 201 1.15 2.73 -16.94
CA GLU A 201 0.90 1.51 -16.16
C GLU A 201 2.02 0.48 -16.32
N THR A 202 2.56 0.34 -17.53
CA THR A 202 3.66 -0.58 -17.81
C THR A 202 4.93 -0.11 -17.09
N GLU A 203 5.26 1.18 -17.21
CA GLU A 203 6.40 1.80 -16.52
C GLU A 203 6.26 1.68 -14.99
N TYR A 204 5.05 1.85 -14.44
CA TYR A 204 4.77 1.64 -13.03
C TYR A 204 5.05 0.21 -12.59
N VAL A 205 4.60 -0.79 -13.35
CA VAL A 205 4.84 -2.22 -13.03
C VAL A 205 6.33 -2.55 -13.10
N GLU A 206 7.04 -2.01 -14.09
CA GLU A 206 8.50 -2.16 -14.21
C GLU A 206 9.24 -1.50 -13.04
N ALA A 207 8.87 -0.27 -12.69
CA ALA A 207 9.46 0.44 -11.57
C ALA A 207 9.20 -0.26 -10.22
N CYS A 208 8.02 -0.88 -10.04
CA CYS A 208 7.71 -1.73 -8.90
C CYS A 208 8.60 -2.98 -8.84
N ARG A 209 8.91 -3.57 -9.99
CA ARG A 209 9.78 -4.75 -10.07
C ARG A 209 11.22 -4.42 -9.72
N ASP A 210 11.70 -3.24 -10.12
CA ASP A 210 13.05 -2.76 -9.85
C ASP A 210 13.19 -2.06 -8.48
N TYR A 211 12.07 -1.95 -7.76
CA TYR A 211 12.05 -1.37 -6.43
C TYR A 211 12.54 -2.37 -5.38
N ASN A 212 13.71 -2.10 -4.81
CA ASN A 212 14.37 -2.95 -3.80
C ASN A 212 14.21 -2.40 -2.37
N GLY A 213 13.12 -1.69 -2.08
CA GLY A 213 12.89 -1.06 -0.79
C GLY A 213 13.54 0.31 -0.63
N GLN A 214 13.23 0.96 0.48
CA GLN A 214 13.96 2.15 0.90
C GLN A 214 15.36 1.75 1.33
N HIS A 215 16.35 2.61 1.05
CA HIS A 215 17.72 2.43 1.54
C HIS A 215 17.74 2.66 3.06
N ALA A 216 17.23 1.70 3.82
CA ALA A 216 17.28 1.64 5.27
C ALA A 216 18.23 0.49 5.63
N ALA A 217 19.44 0.87 6.04
CA ALA A 217 20.36 -0.05 6.68
C ALA A 217 19.73 -0.51 8.00
N TYR A 218 19.28 -1.76 8.05
CA TYR A 218 19.11 -2.43 9.32
C TYR A 218 20.51 -2.88 9.75
N GLY A 219 21.06 -2.19 10.75
CA GLY A 219 22.27 -2.63 11.45
C GLY A 219 21.91 -3.79 12.38
N ASP A 220 22.76 -4.82 12.36
CA ASP A 220 22.78 -5.92 13.31
C ASP A 220 22.93 -5.44 14.77
#